data_AF-A0AAX6NTR2-F1
#
_entry.id   AF-A0AAX6NTR2-F1
#
_cell.length_a   1.000
_cell.length_b   1.000
_cell.length_c   1.000
_cell.angle_alpha   90.00
_cell.angle_beta   90.00
_cell.angle_gamma   90.00
#
_symmetry.space_group_name_H-M   'P 1'
#
loop_
_entity.id
_entity.type
_entity.pdbx_description
1 polymer ?
#
loop_
_entity_poly.entity_id
_entity_poly.type
_entity_poly.pdbx_seq_one_letter_code
_entity_poly.pdbx_strand_id
1 'polypeptide(L)'
;MRDYEEVTAFLGEWGPFQRLVFFLLSASIIPNGFNGMSFVFLAGSPEHRCRVPDAANLSSAWRNHSIPLLLRDGREVPDGCRRYRLATIANFSALGLEPGRDVELGQLEQERCLDGWEFSQDVFQSTIVTEWNLVCEDDWKTPLCMSLFFVGVLVGSFISGQLSDRFGRKNVLFVTMGMQTGFSLLQVFSKNFEMFTVLFVLVGMGQISNYVAAFVLGTEILGKSIRIIFATLGVCIFFAFGFMLLPLLAYFIRDWRMLLLSLTLPGVLCAALWWFIPESPRWLISQGRFEEAEVIIRKAAKINGIVAPSTIFDPSELQDLSSTKQQSHHILDLLRTRNIRIVTIMSIILWMTISVGYFGLSLDTPNLHGDIYVNCFLSAVVEVPAYVLAWLLLQYVPRRYSLATALFLGGSVLLFVQLVPPGEWGASVPEQGEVQRKRT
;
A
#
# COMPACT_ATOMS: atom_id res chain seq x y z
N MET A 1 7.43 -19.30 -38.04
CA MET A 1 6.97 -18.51 -36.89
C MET A 1 7.44 -17.08 -37.06
N ARG A 2 6.53 -16.22 -37.52
CA ARG A 2 6.65 -14.78 -37.30
C ARG A 2 6.57 -14.48 -35.80
N ASP A 3 7.28 -13.44 -35.33
CA ASP A 3 7.06 -12.95 -33.97
C ASP A 3 5.65 -12.36 -33.88
N TYR A 4 4.95 -12.52 -32.74
CA TYR A 4 3.66 -11.88 -32.49
C TYR A 4 3.71 -10.37 -32.76
N GLU A 5 4.86 -9.76 -32.49
CA GLU A 5 5.10 -8.34 -32.71
C GLU A 5 5.23 -7.97 -34.18
N GLU A 6 5.69 -8.88 -35.05
CA GLU A 6 5.64 -8.70 -36.52
C GLU A 6 4.20 -8.83 -37.04
N VAL A 7 3.46 -9.83 -36.55
CA VAL A 7 2.05 -10.05 -36.93
C VAL A 7 1.16 -8.87 -36.52
N THR A 8 1.45 -8.22 -35.40
CA THR A 8 0.66 -7.08 -34.88
C THR A 8 1.20 -5.70 -35.25
N ALA A 9 2.36 -5.61 -35.94
CA ALA A 9 2.99 -4.33 -36.31
C ALA A 9 2.06 -3.39 -37.11
N PHE A 10 1.14 -3.94 -37.92
CA PHE A 10 0.20 -3.15 -38.72
C PHE A 10 -0.79 -2.33 -37.88
N LEU A 11 -1.01 -2.67 -36.60
CA LEU A 11 -1.87 -1.89 -35.69
C LEU A 11 -1.28 -0.52 -35.30
N GLY A 12 0.00 -0.30 -35.64
CA GLY A 12 0.80 0.82 -35.16
C GLY A 12 1.12 0.73 -33.68
N GLU A 13 2.02 1.59 -33.20
CA GLU A 13 2.30 1.67 -31.76
C GLU A 13 1.20 2.48 -31.03
N TRP A 14 0.98 3.76 -31.36
CA TRP A 14 0.23 4.70 -30.50
C TRP A 14 -1.14 5.14 -31.04
N GLY A 15 -1.95 4.18 -31.49
CA GLY A 15 -3.32 4.39 -31.95
C GLY A 15 -4.34 4.66 -30.81
N PRO A 16 -5.57 5.09 -31.14
CA PRO A 16 -6.62 5.35 -30.15
C PRO A 16 -6.99 4.13 -29.30
N PHE A 17 -6.92 2.91 -29.84
CA PHE A 17 -7.13 1.68 -29.05
C PHE A 17 -6.05 1.52 -27.97
N GLN A 18 -4.77 1.67 -28.34
CA GLN A 18 -3.66 1.54 -27.40
C GLN A 18 -3.71 2.61 -26.31
N ARG A 19 -4.07 3.86 -26.66
CA ARG A 19 -4.29 4.94 -25.68
C ARG A 19 -5.42 4.62 -24.72
N LEU A 20 -6.56 4.13 -25.22
CA LEU A 20 -7.70 3.75 -24.40
C LEU A 20 -7.30 2.64 -23.41
N VAL A 21 -6.68 1.55 -23.89
CA VAL A 21 -6.24 0.44 -23.03
C VAL A 21 -5.19 0.90 -22.01
N PHE A 22 -4.23 1.74 -22.42
CA PHE A 22 -3.22 2.33 -21.53
C PHE A 22 -3.89 3.07 -20.36
N PHE A 23 -4.76 4.04 -20.65
CA PHE A 23 -5.38 4.85 -19.58
C PHE A 23 -6.35 4.05 -18.71
N LEU A 24 -7.09 3.08 -19.26
CA LEU A 24 -8.00 2.25 -18.46
C LEU A 24 -7.24 1.29 -17.52
N LEU A 25 -6.17 0.66 -17.99
CA LEU A 25 -5.34 -0.21 -17.13
C LEU A 25 -4.58 0.60 -16.08
N SER A 26 -4.05 1.77 -16.45
CA SER A 26 -3.48 2.70 -15.47
C SER A 26 -4.51 3.17 -14.44
N ALA A 27 -5.74 3.49 -14.85
CA ALA A 27 -6.82 3.89 -13.94
C ALA A 27 -7.20 2.77 -12.95
N SER A 28 -7.18 1.50 -13.37
CA SER A 28 -7.42 0.35 -12.47
C SER A 28 -6.37 0.17 -11.37
N ILE A 29 -5.25 0.90 -11.43
CA ILE A 29 -4.15 0.83 -10.46
C ILE A 29 -4.26 1.90 -9.37
N ILE A 30 -5.03 2.99 -9.58
CA ILE A 30 -5.29 4.03 -8.58
C ILE A 30 -5.76 3.43 -7.23
N PRO A 31 -6.69 2.45 -7.19
CA PRO A 31 -7.12 1.84 -5.94
C PRO A 31 -6.02 1.08 -5.19
N ASN A 32 -4.97 0.62 -5.86
CA ASN A 32 -3.85 -0.06 -5.22
C ASN A 32 -2.93 0.91 -4.48
N GLY A 33 -2.84 2.17 -4.95
CA GLY A 33 -2.10 3.25 -4.30
C GLY A 33 -2.69 3.62 -2.94
N PHE A 34 -3.96 4.05 -2.90
CA PHE A 34 -4.57 4.43 -1.62
C PHE A 34 -4.86 3.24 -0.70
N ASN A 35 -5.25 2.05 -1.20
CA ASN A 35 -5.51 0.91 -0.30
C ASN A 35 -4.22 0.29 0.25
N GLY A 36 -3.10 0.36 -0.49
CA GLY A 36 -1.81 -0.15 0.00
C GLY A 36 -1.27 0.65 1.19
N MET A 37 -1.58 1.94 1.23
CA MET A 37 -1.09 2.87 2.27
C MET A 37 -2.17 3.28 3.29
N SER A 38 -3.44 2.90 3.11
CA SER A 38 -4.56 3.37 3.96
C SER A 38 -4.41 3.02 5.44
N PHE A 39 -3.74 1.91 5.75
CA PHE A 39 -3.53 1.44 7.11
C PHE A 39 -2.88 2.49 8.03
N VAL A 40 -2.01 3.34 7.48
CA VAL A 40 -1.41 4.51 8.15
C VAL A 40 -2.47 5.40 8.83
N PHE A 41 -3.56 5.70 8.14
CA PHE A 41 -4.63 6.57 8.66
C PHE A 41 -5.71 5.76 9.39
N LEU A 42 -5.96 4.51 8.99
CA LEU A 42 -6.97 3.66 9.63
C LEU A 42 -6.54 3.21 11.04
N ALA A 43 -5.25 2.95 11.24
CA ALA A 43 -4.67 2.46 12.49
C ALA A 43 -3.70 3.48 13.15
N GLY A 44 -3.84 4.76 12.83
CA GLY A 44 -3.12 5.83 13.51
C GLY A 44 -3.43 5.85 15.01
N SER A 45 -2.39 6.03 15.83
CA SER A 45 -2.46 6.13 17.29
C SER A 45 -2.41 7.61 17.73
N PRO A 46 -3.56 8.24 18.04
CA PRO A 46 -3.55 9.59 18.60
C PRO A 46 -2.94 9.62 20.01
N GLU A 47 -2.56 10.83 20.46
CA GLU A 47 -2.19 11.07 21.86
C GLU A 47 -3.31 10.57 22.79
N HIS A 48 -2.94 9.81 23.82
CA HIS A 48 -3.87 9.11 24.70
C HIS A 48 -3.42 9.17 26.14
N ARG A 49 -4.39 9.06 27.05
CA ARG A 49 -4.19 9.09 28.49
C ARG A 49 -5.10 8.09 29.18
N CYS A 50 -4.73 7.58 30.36
CA CYS A 50 -5.66 6.75 31.14
C CYS A 50 -6.97 7.52 31.41
N ARG A 51 -8.11 6.87 31.21
CA ARG A 51 -9.41 7.42 31.61
C ARG A 51 -9.50 7.54 33.12
N VAL A 52 -10.06 8.65 33.60
CA VAL A 52 -10.32 8.87 35.03
C VAL A 52 -11.84 8.95 35.25
N PRO A 53 -12.47 7.91 35.83
CA PRO A 53 -13.92 7.86 35.97
C PRO A 53 -14.44 8.92 36.95
N ASP A 54 -15.54 9.59 36.60
CA ASP A 54 -16.13 10.64 37.44
C ASP A 54 -16.58 10.12 38.82
N ALA A 55 -16.86 8.82 38.94
CA ALA A 55 -17.16 8.15 40.21
C ALA A 55 -16.04 8.24 41.26
N ALA A 56 -14.81 8.60 40.87
CA ALA A 56 -13.69 8.77 41.79
C ALA A 56 -13.77 10.06 42.65
N ASN A 57 -14.68 10.99 42.34
CA ASN A 57 -14.92 12.24 43.10
C ASN A 57 -13.63 13.03 43.45
N LEU A 58 -12.66 13.06 42.52
CA LEU A 58 -11.40 13.75 42.69
C LEU A 58 -11.55 15.27 42.54
N SER A 59 -10.81 16.02 43.35
CA SER A 59 -10.60 17.46 43.13
C SER A 59 -9.91 17.74 41.79
N SER A 60 -10.10 18.94 41.25
CA SER A 60 -9.51 19.35 39.96
C SER A 60 -7.98 19.25 39.93
N ALA A 61 -7.31 19.54 41.05
CA ALA A 61 -5.86 19.37 41.18
C ALA A 61 -5.44 17.91 41.02
N TRP A 62 -6.05 16.99 41.77
CA TRP A 62 -5.76 15.55 41.66
C TRP A 62 -6.19 14.96 40.32
N ARG A 63 -7.21 15.50 39.64
CA ARG A 63 -7.61 15.05 38.29
C ARG A 63 -6.63 15.48 37.20
N ASN A 64 -5.94 16.61 37.37
CA ASN A 64 -4.88 17.05 36.44
C ASN A 64 -3.55 16.34 36.69
N HIS A 65 -3.25 15.96 37.94
CA HIS A 65 -2.01 15.27 38.34
C HIS A 65 -2.17 13.75 38.57
N SER A 66 -3.26 13.13 38.11
CA SER A 66 -3.50 11.69 38.28
C SER A 66 -2.59 10.80 37.43
N ILE A 67 -1.86 11.38 36.48
CA ILE A 67 -1.02 10.69 35.51
C ILE A 67 0.45 11.10 35.75
N PRO A 68 1.39 10.15 35.88
CA PRO A 68 2.80 10.48 36.06
C PRO A 68 3.37 11.13 34.80
N LEU A 69 4.29 12.07 35.01
CA LEU A 69 5.06 12.70 33.94
C LEU A 69 6.38 11.95 33.76
N LEU A 70 6.71 11.59 32.52
CA LEU A 70 7.97 10.99 32.11
C LEU A 70 8.85 12.05 31.44
N LEU A 71 10.15 12.02 31.72
CA LEU A 71 11.12 12.87 31.04
C LEU A 71 11.53 12.20 29.71
N ARG A 72 11.10 12.75 28.56
CA ARG A 72 11.60 12.39 27.22
C ARG A 72 12.23 13.64 26.59
N ASP A 73 13.45 13.54 26.08
CA ASP A 73 14.20 14.65 25.47
C ASP A 73 14.17 15.97 26.26
N GLY A 74 14.39 15.87 27.58
CA GLY A 74 14.42 17.02 28.49
C GLY A 74 13.07 17.71 28.66
N ARG A 75 11.97 17.07 28.29
CA ARG A 75 10.59 17.57 28.44
C ARG A 75 9.75 16.56 29.23
N GLU A 76 8.92 17.09 30.11
CA GLU A 76 7.92 16.30 30.83
C GLU A 76 6.71 16.03 29.91
N VAL A 77 6.41 14.75 29.70
CA VAL A 77 5.30 14.25 28.88
C VAL A 77 4.50 13.24 29.71
N PRO A 78 3.15 13.30 29.74
CA PRO A 78 2.34 12.35 30.52
C PRO A 78 2.48 10.91 30.01
N ASP A 79 2.52 9.95 30.94
CA ASP A 79 2.48 8.51 30.62
C ASP A 79 1.08 8.11 30.12
N GLY A 80 0.97 7.72 28.85
CA GLY A 80 -0.31 7.27 28.27
C GLY A 80 -0.80 5.92 28.79
N CYS A 81 0.07 5.14 29.45
CA CYS A 81 -0.16 3.74 29.78
C CYS A 81 -0.32 3.44 31.28
N ARG A 82 0.01 4.41 32.15
CA ARG A 82 -0.08 4.27 33.61
C ARG A 82 -0.70 5.50 34.25
N ARG A 83 -1.30 5.30 35.41
CA ARG A 83 -1.80 6.36 36.29
C ARG A 83 -1.42 6.05 37.74
N TYR A 84 -1.53 7.03 38.62
CA TYR A 84 -1.46 6.75 40.05
C TYR A 84 -2.70 5.99 40.52
N ARG A 85 -2.56 5.11 41.52
CA ARG A 85 -3.66 4.29 42.03
C ARG A 85 -4.83 5.15 42.48
N LEU A 86 -6.00 5.01 41.83
CA LEU A 86 -7.17 5.87 42.09
C LEU A 86 -7.58 5.88 43.57
N ALA A 87 -7.58 4.72 44.23
CA ALA A 87 -7.93 4.60 45.65
C ALA A 87 -7.02 5.44 46.57
N THR A 88 -5.73 5.54 46.24
CA THR A 88 -4.75 6.31 47.02
C THR A 88 -4.97 7.81 46.83
N ILE A 89 -5.09 8.28 45.57
CA ILE A 89 -5.30 9.70 45.27
C ILE A 89 -6.70 10.19 45.70
N ALA A 90 -7.72 9.33 45.68
CA ALA A 90 -9.05 9.66 46.19
C ALA A 90 -9.04 9.90 47.71
N ASN A 91 -8.29 9.10 48.47
CA ASN A 91 -8.12 9.32 49.90
C ASN A 91 -7.42 10.65 50.21
N PHE A 92 -6.31 10.96 49.51
CA PHE A 92 -5.63 12.25 49.66
C PHE A 92 -6.49 13.45 49.23
N SER A 93 -7.28 13.31 48.17
CA SER A 93 -8.24 14.33 47.75
C SER A 93 -9.39 14.52 48.75
N ALA A 94 -9.83 13.45 49.43
CA ALA A 94 -10.85 13.54 50.48
C ALA A 94 -10.30 14.17 51.78
N LEU A 95 -9.00 14.02 52.05
CA LEU A 95 -8.27 14.69 53.12
C LEU A 95 -7.94 16.16 52.79
N GLY A 96 -8.19 16.61 51.55
CA GLY A 96 -7.94 17.99 51.11
C GLY A 96 -6.48 18.34 50.86
N LEU A 97 -5.59 17.35 50.70
CA LEU A 97 -4.16 17.55 50.45
C LEU A 97 -3.90 17.92 48.98
N GLU A 98 -2.96 18.82 48.70
CA GLU A 98 -2.61 19.26 47.34
C GLU A 98 -1.45 18.42 46.73
N PRO A 99 -1.59 17.95 45.47
CA PRO A 99 -0.55 17.17 44.79
C PRO A 99 0.71 18.02 44.55
N GLY A 100 1.89 17.45 44.79
CA GLY A 100 3.19 18.12 44.59
C GLY A 100 3.56 19.15 45.67
N ARG A 101 2.62 19.50 46.57
CA ARG A 101 2.84 20.40 47.71
C ARG A 101 2.83 19.63 49.03
N ASP A 102 1.76 18.89 49.29
CA ASP A 102 1.58 18.10 50.52
C ASP A 102 1.92 16.62 50.31
N VAL A 103 1.89 16.16 49.05
CA VAL A 103 2.16 14.76 48.65
C VAL A 103 3.14 14.72 47.48
N GLU A 104 4.28 14.07 47.67
CA GLU A 104 5.29 13.85 46.62
C GLU A 104 4.80 12.82 45.59
N LEU A 105 4.51 13.29 44.37
CA LEU A 105 4.00 12.46 43.27
C LEU A 105 4.94 11.32 42.87
N GLY A 106 6.26 11.48 43.05
CA GLY A 106 7.26 10.46 42.71
C GLY A 106 7.21 9.20 43.58
N GLN A 107 6.60 9.28 44.77
CA GLN A 107 6.49 8.15 45.71
C GLN A 107 5.18 7.37 45.59
N LEU A 108 4.23 7.84 44.77
CA LEU A 108 2.90 7.23 44.65
C LEU A 108 2.92 5.93 43.85
N GLU A 109 2.23 4.91 44.36
CA GLU A 109 2.04 3.65 43.65
C GLU A 109 1.27 3.85 42.33
N GLN A 110 1.83 3.32 41.25
CA GLN A 110 1.26 3.35 39.91
C GLN A 110 0.41 2.10 39.63
N GLU A 111 -0.60 2.25 38.79
CA GLU A 111 -1.42 1.17 38.23
C GLU A 111 -1.59 1.33 36.72
N ARG A 112 -2.04 0.25 36.07
CA ARG A 112 -2.40 0.24 34.64
C ARG A 112 -3.73 0.97 34.42
N CYS A 113 -4.01 1.45 33.20
CA CYS A 113 -5.31 2.04 32.86
C CYS A 113 -6.44 0.98 32.88
N LEU A 114 -7.04 0.70 34.05
CA LEU A 114 -8.11 -0.32 34.17
C LEU A 114 -9.46 0.13 33.59
N ASP A 115 -9.74 1.44 33.61
CA ASP A 115 -11.00 2.03 33.13
C ASP A 115 -10.98 2.44 31.64
N GLY A 116 -9.98 1.95 30.89
CA GLY A 116 -9.73 2.31 29.50
C GLY A 116 -8.99 3.63 29.32
N TRP A 117 -9.07 4.20 28.11
CA TRP A 117 -8.31 5.37 27.68
C TRP A 117 -9.21 6.52 27.20
N GLU A 118 -8.70 7.73 27.30
CA GLU A 118 -9.20 8.91 26.60
C GLU A 118 -8.19 9.27 25.50
N PHE A 119 -8.67 9.40 24.26
CA PHE A 119 -7.86 9.74 23.09
C PHE A 119 -8.13 11.19 22.68
N SER A 120 -7.09 11.92 22.26
CA SER A 120 -7.27 13.23 21.62
C SER A 120 -8.03 13.09 20.28
N GLN A 121 -8.96 14.01 20.03
CA GLN A 121 -9.71 14.12 18.79
C GLN A 121 -9.21 15.24 17.84
N ASP A 122 -8.04 15.80 18.13
CA ASP A 122 -7.47 16.90 17.35
C ASP A 122 -7.13 16.44 15.91
N VAL A 123 -6.46 15.30 15.80
CA VAL A 123 -6.00 14.72 14.53
C VAL A 123 -7.05 13.76 13.94
N PHE A 124 -7.52 12.78 14.72
CA PHE A 124 -8.45 11.75 14.27
C PHE A 124 -9.76 11.81 15.06
N GLN A 125 -10.91 11.54 14.43
CA GLN A 125 -12.19 11.41 15.16
C GLN A 125 -12.38 9.97 15.66
N SER A 126 -12.08 8.99 14.81
CA SER A 126 -12.02 7.58 15.17
C SER A 126 -11.01 6.81 14.32
N THR A 127 -10.20 5.97 14.97
CA THR A 127 -9.30 4.99 14.34
C THR A 127 -9.53 3.59 14.92
N ILE A 128 -9.02 2.57 14.22
CA ILE A 128 -8.95 1.16 14.67
C ILE A 128 -8.36 1.04 16.08
N VAL A 129 -7.34 1.85 16.38
CA VAL A 129 -6.68 1.90 17.70
C VAL A 129 -7.62 2.46 18.76
N THR A 130 -8.34 3.55 18.46
CA THR A 130 -9.29 4.15 19.42
C THR A 130 -10.55 3.30 19.66
N GLU A 131 -11.02 2.55 18.66
CA GLU A 131 -12.27 1.78 18.77
C GLU A 131 -12.08 0.48 19.58
N TRP A 132 -10.91 -0.15 19.46
CA TRP A 132 -10.59 -1.40 20.17
C TRP A 132 -9.52 -1.25 21.27
N ASN A 133 -9.14 -0.02 21.62
CA ASN A 133 -8.15 0.32 22.65
C ASN A 133 -6.79 -0.38 22.46
N LEU A 134 -6.27 -0.38 21.23
CA LEU A 134 -5.04 -1.10 20.85
C LEU A 134 -3.77 -0.31 21.19
N VAL A 135 -3.60 0.03 22.47
CA VAL A 135 -2.45 0.77 22.99
C VAL A 135 -1.75 0.01 24.11
N CYS A 136 -0.53 0.42 24.44
CA CYS A 136 0.24 -0.11 25.57
C CYS A 136 0.51 -1.61 25.46
N GLU A 137 -0.16 -2.47 26.24
CA GLU A 137 0.01 -3.93 26.20
C GLU A 137 -0.50 -4.56 24.91
N ASP A 138 -1.39 -3.88 24.19
CA ASP A 138 -1.99 -4.36 22.94
C ASP A 138 -1.45 -3.66 21.68
N ASP A 139 -0.46 -2.76 21.83
CA ASP A 139 0.14 -1.99 20.73
C ASP A 139 0.71 -2.89 19.62
N TRP A 140 1.30 -4.03 19.97
CA TRP A 140 1.85 -5.04 19.05
C TRP A 140 0.82 -5.62 18.05
N LYS A 141 -0.48 -5.49 18.32
CA LYS A 141 -1.54 -5.97 17.43
C LYS A 141 -1.57 -5.18 16.12
N THR A 142 -1.37 -3.86 16.16
CA THR A 142 -1.37 -2.99 14.98
C THR A 142 -0.29 -3.36 13.95
N PRO A 143 1.02 -3.45 14.29
CA PRO A 143 2.05 -3.87 13.35
C PRO A 143 1.93 -5.35 12.95
N LEU A 144 1.36 -6.22 13.80
CA LEU A 144 1.02 -7.59 13.41
C LEU A 144 -0.07 -7.61 12.31
N CYS A 145 -1.09 -6.76 12.41
CA CYS A 145 -2.13 -6.63 11.38
C CYS A 145 -1.53 -6.27 10.01
N MET A 146 -0.62 -5.29 9.98
CA MET A 146 0.11 -4.92 8.75
C MET A 146 1.01 -6.04 8.24
N SER A 147 1.66 -6.79 9.14
CA SER A 147 2.46 -7.96 8.78
C SER A 147 1.60 -9.06 8.15
N LEU A 148 0.41 -9.31 8.69
CA LEU A 148 -0.56 -10.27 8.16
C LEU A 148 -1.14 -9.83 6.80
N PHE A 149 -1.33 -8.54 6.57
CA PHE A 149 -1.63 -8.01 5.22
C PHE A 149 -0.55 -8.40 4.20
N PHE A 150 0.74 -8.26 4.55
CA PHE A 150 1.82 -8.70 3.67
C PHE A 150 1.91 -10.23 3.51
N VAL A 151 1.46 -11.04 4.48
CA VAL A 151 1.25 -12.48 4.27
C VAL A 151 0.14 -12.73 3.24
N GLY A 152 -0.94 -11.94 3.28
CA GLY A 152 -1.99 -11.94 2.25
C GLY A 152 -1.44 -11.61 0.86
N VAL A 153 -0.60 -10.58 0.77
CA VAL A 153 0.12 -10.21 -0.47
C VAL A 153 1.02 -11.35 -0.97
N LEU A 154 1.78 -12.00 -0.09
CA LEU A 154 2.62 -13.15 -0.46
C LEU A 154 1.76 -14.28 -1.09
N VAL A 155 0.70 -14.69 -0.41
CA VAL A 155 -0.22 -15.74 -0.87
C VAL A 155 -0.90 -15.34 -2.18
N GLY A 156 -1.35 -14.09 -2.29
CA GLY A 156 -1.99 -13.54 -3.48
C GLY A 156 -1.08 -13.56 -4.69
N SER A 157 0.18 -13.12 -4.54
CA SER A 157 1.16 -13.11 -5.64
C SER A 157 1.43 -14.50 -6.21
N PHE A 158 1.50 -15.54 -5.36
CA PHE A 158 1.75 -16.92 -5.76
C PHE A 158 0.54 -17.54 -6.48
N ILE A 159 -0.66 -17.37 -5.91
CA ILE A 159 -1.90 -17.94 -6.45
C ILE A 159 -2.28 -17.24 -7.76
N SER A 160 -2.23 -15.91 -7.80
CA SER A 160 -2.74 -15.14 -8.94
C SER A 160 -1.90 -15.28 -10.20
N GLY A 161 -0.57 -15.47 -10.10
CA GLY A 161 0.25 -15.80 -11.27
C GLY A 161 -0.24 -17.07 -11.96
N GLN A 162 -0.36 -18.17 -11.20
CA GLN A 162 -0.82 -19.47 -11.71
C GLN A 162 -2.27 -19.42 -12.24
N LEU A 163 -3.17 -18.72 -11.56
CA LEU A 163 -4.53 -18.51 -12.05
C LEU A 163 -4.56 -17.66 -13.33
N SER A 164 -3.70 -16.63 -13.42
CA SER A 164 -3.67 -15.70 -14.56
C SER A 164 -3.16 -16.39 -15.82
N ASP A 165 -2.15 -17.26 -15.70
CA ASP A 165 -1.65 -18.08 -16.81
C ASP A 165 -2.69 -19.10 -17.30
N ARG A 166 -3.55 -19.61 -16.40
CA ARG A 166 -4.52 -20.67 -16.72
C ARG A 166 -5.92 -20.19 -17.13
N PHE A 167 -6.44 -19.15 -16.49
CA PHE A 167 -7.83 -18.70 -16.65
C PHE A 167 -7.97 -17.37 -17.41
N GLY A 168 -6.86 -16.71 -17.73
CA GLY A 168 -6.83 -15.44 -18.48
C GLY A 168 -6.49 -14.24 -17.60
N ARG A 169 -5.79 -13.27 -18.19
CA ARG A 169 -5.30 -12.09 -17.47
C ARG A 169 -6.47 -11.23 -17.00
N LYS A 170 -7.42 -10.96 -17.89
CA LYS A 170 -8.61 -10.16 -17.60
C LYS A 170 -9.48 -10.80 -16.53
N ASN A 171 -9.72 -12.11 -16.62
CA ASN A 171 -10.58 -12.81 -15.65
C ASN A 171 -10.03 -12.68 -14.23
N VAL A 172 -8.72 -12.94 -14.04
CA VAL A 172 -8.08 -12.81 -12.73
C VAL A 172 -8.03 -11.37 -12.23
N LEU A 173 -7.75 -10.41 -13.12
CA LEU A 173 -7.78 -8.97 -12.79
C LEU A 173 -9.09 -8.57 -12.10
N PHE A 174 -10.23 -8.84 -12.73
CA PHE A 174 -11.51 -8.39 -12.21
C PHE A 174 -12.06 -9.25 -11.06
N VAL A 175 -11.75 -10.56 -11.02
CA VAL A 175 -12.09 -11.40 -9.85
C VAL A 175 -11.33 -10.91 -8.61
N THR A 176 -10.04 -10.61 -8.74
CA THR A 176 -9.21 -10.14 -7.61
C THR A 176 -9.51 -8.70 -7.21
N MET A 177 -9.88 -7.84 -8.17
CA MET A 177 -10.40 -6.51 -7.89
C MET A 177 -11.78 -6.54 -7.18
N GLY A 178 -12.68 -7.43 -7.62
CA GLY A 178 -13.97 -7.65 -6.96
C GLY A 178 -13.80 -8.23 -5.54
N MET A 179 -12.82 -9.13 -5.37
CA MET A 179 -12.42 -9.65 -4.07
C MET A 179 -11.89 -8.55 -3.14
N GLN A 180 -10.95 -7.72 -3.61
CA GLN A 180 -10.40 -6.57 -2.89
C GLN A 180 -11.54 -5.64 -2.44
N THR A 181 -12.38 -5.19 -3.38
CA THR A 181 -13.48 -4.26 -3.13
C THR A 181 -14.52 -4.85 -2.17
N GLY A 182 -14.92 -6.11 -2.37
CA GLY A 182 -15.92 -6.78 -1.55
C GLY A 182 -15.46 -7.00 -0.11
N PHE A 183 -14.22 -7.43 0.10
CA PHE A 183 -13.68 -7.57 1.46
C PHE A 183 -13.41 -6.23 2.14
N SER A 184 -13.00 -5.18 1.41
CA SER A 184 -12.92 -3.82 1.96
C SER A 184 -14.27 -3.27 2.41
N LEU A 185 -15.37 -3.53 1.67
CA LEU A 185 -16.72 -3.20 2.15
C LEU A 185 -17.09 -3.97 3.42
N LEU A 186 -16.75 -5.26 3.50
CA LEU A 186 -17.00 -6.09 4.67
C LEU A 186 -16.22 -5.61 5.91
N GLN A 187 -15.01 -5.05 5.74
CA GLN A 187 -14.21 -4.48 6.82
C GLN A 187 -14.89 -3.29 7.50
N VAL A 188 -15.65 -2.46 6.77
CA VAL A 188 -16.41 -1.32 7.32
C VAL A 188 -17.44 -1.79 8.36
N PHE A 189 -17.93 -3.03 8.26
CA PHE A 189 -18.87 -3.65 9.19
C PHE A 189 -18.21 -4.55 10.25
N SER A 190 -16.88 -4.58 10.33
CA SER A 190 -16.19 -5.31 11.38
C SER A 190 -16.56 -4.79 12.77
N LYS A 191 -16.70 -5.72 13.72
CA LYS A 191 -17.04 -5.43 15.13
C LYS A 191 -15.88 -5.70 16.08
N ASN A 192 -14.99 -6.63 15.70
CA ASN A 192 -13.85 -7.09 16.48
C ASN A 192 -12.59 -6.96 15.61
N PHE A 193 -11.46 -6.66 16.25
CA PHE A 193 -10.15 -6.57 15.60
C PHE A 193 -9.78 -7.81 14.78
N GLU A 194 -10.02 -9.02 15.29
CA GLU A 194 -9.72 -10.27 14.57
C GLU A 194 -10.48 -10.39 13.24
N MET A 195 -11.74 -9.95 13.20
CA MET A 195 -12.55 -9.93 11.98
C MET A 195 -11.98 -8.92 10.97
N PHE A 196 -11.56 -7.73 11.44
CA PHE A 196 -10.91 -6.75 10.59
C PHE A 196 -9.61 -7.31 10.00
N THR A 197 -8.75 -7.91 10.82
CA THR A 197 -7.46 -8.47 10.45
C THR A 197 -7.59 -9.59 9.42
N VAL A 198 -8.48 -10.57 9.64
CA VAL A 198 -8.72 -11.67 8.68
C VAL A 198 -9.19 -11.13 7.32
N LEU A 199 -10.11 -10.15 7.33
CA LEU A 199 -10.54 -9.48 6.10
C LEU A 199 -9.41 -8.69 5.45
N PHE A 200 -8.49 -8.11 6.23
CA PHE A 200 -7.36 -7.33 5.72
C PHE A 200 -6.34 -8.22 4.99
N VAL A 201 -6.09 -9.43 5.47
CA VAL A 201 -5.30 -10.45 4.74
C VAL A 201 -5.92 -10.74 3.36
N LEU A 202 -7.24 -10.88 3.30
CA LEU A 202 -7.96 -11.14 2.04
C LEU A 202 -7.94 -9.93 1.10
N VAL A 203 -8.02 -8.71 1.63
CA VAL A 203 -7.83 -7.46 0.85
C VAL A 203 -6.42 -7.38 0.27
N GLY A 204 -5.38 -7.69 1.06
CA GLY A 204 -3.99 -7.73 0.59
C GLY A 204 -3.76 -8.79 -0.50
N MET A 205 -4.41 -9.95 -0.37
CA MET A 205 -4.40 -11.00 -1.39
C MET A 205 -5.00 -10.52 -2.72
N GLY A 206 -6.10 -9.75 -2.68
CA GLY A 206 -6.72 -9.15 -3.86
C GLY A 206 -5.88 -8.02 -4.47
N GLN A 207 -5.33 -7.13 -3.63
CA GLN A 207 -4.60 -5.90 -4.02
C GLN A 207 -3.40 -6.20 -4.92
N ILE A 208 -2.51 -7.11 -4.50
CA ILE A 208 -1.32 -7.44 -5.30
C ILE A 208 -1.68 -8.19 -6.58
N SER A 209 -2.71 -9.03 -6.52
CA SER A 209 -3.14 -9.88 -7.63
C SER A 209 -3.77 -9.04 -8.74
N ASN A 210 -4.57 -8.04 -8.36
CA ASN A 210 -5.08 -6.98 -9.22
C ASN A 210 -3.92 -6.22 -9.90
N TYR A 211 -2.97 -5.72 -9.10
CA TYR A 211 -1.80 -4.99 -9.61
C TYR A 211 -0.96 -5.79 -10.62
N VAL A 212 -0.60 -7.04 -10.28
CA VAL A 212 0.21 -7.91 -11.16
C VAL A 212 -0.55 -8.28 -12.42
N ALA A 213 -1.85 -8.61 -12.33
CA ALA A 213 -2.66 -8.94 -13.50
C ALA A 213 -2.82 -7.75 -14.45
N ALA A 214 -3.05 -6.53 -13.93
CA ALA A 214 -3.13 -5.30 -14.71
C ALA A 214 -1.81 -4.99 -15.43
N PHE A 215 -0.69 -5.10 -14.70
CA PHE A 215 0.65 -4.90 -15.25
C PHE A 215 0.93 -5.86 -16.40
N VAL A 216 0.74 -7.17 -16.19
CA VAL A 216 0.99 -8.19 -17.22
C VAL A 216 0.09 -7.98 -18.43
N LEU A 217 -1.23 -7.79 -18.24
CA LEU A 217 -2.19 -7.54 -19.32
C LEU A 217 -1.80 -6.34 -20.18
N GLY A 218 -1.43 -5.22 -19.55
CA GLY A 218 -0.97 -4.03 -20.27
C GLY A 218 0.31 -4.28 -21.05
N THR A 219 1.28 -4.98 -20.46
CA THR A 219 2.50 -5.33 -21.20
C THR A 219 2.25 -6.32 -22.35
N GLU A 220 1.28 -7.22 -22.26
CA GLU A 220 0.97 -8.18 -23.33
C GLU A 220 0.20 -7.56 -24.50
N ILE A 221 -0.66 -6.56 -24.24
CA ILE A 221 -1.42 -5.84 -25.29
C ILE A 221 -0.57 -4.74 -25.96
N LEU A 222 0.24 -4.00 -25.21
CA LEU A 222 0.94 -2.81 -25.71
C LEU A 222 2.27 -3.18 -26.41
N GLY A 223 2.58 -2.49 -27.51
CA GLY A 223 3.80 -2.69 -28.32
C GLY A 223 5.10 -2.30 -27.60
N LYS A 224 6.25 -2.71 -28.15
CA LYS A 224 7.60 -2.60 -27.55
C LYS A 224 7.91 -1.24 -26.90
N SER A 225 7.73 -0.13 -27.64
CA SER A 225 8.02 1.21 -27.13
C SER A 225 7.11 1.60 -25.96
N ILE A 226 5.80 1.45 -26.16
CA ILE A 226 4.76 1.87 -25.21
C ILE A 226 4.72 0.99 -23.97
N ARG A 227 5.07 -0.31 -24.09
CA ARG A 227 5.23 -1.23 -22.95
C ARG A 227 6.18 -0.65 -21.90
N ILE A 228 7.26 0.02 -22.31
CA ILE A 228 8.20 0.68 -21.39
C ILE A 228 7.53 1.89 -20.73
N ILE A 229 6.88 2.76 -21.51
CA ILE A 229 6.15 3.95 -21.01
C ILE A 229 5.05 3.54 -20.01
N PHE A 230 4.28 2.49 -20.32
CA PHE A 230 3.24 1.96 -19.46
C PHE A 230 3.81 1.42 -18.15
N ALA A 231 4.85 0.59 -18.22
CA ALA A 231 5.46 -0.03 -17.05
C ALA A 231 6.19 0.95 -16.11
N THR A 232 6.60 2.14 -16.60
CA THR A 232 7.44 3.10 -15.84
C THR A 232 6.72 4.41 -15.48
N LEU A 233 5.86 4.92 -16.37
CA LEU A 233 5.04 6.10 -16.11
C LEU A 233 3.59 5.72 -15.85
N GLY A 234 2.97 4.95 -16.75
CA GLY A 234 1.53 4.68 -16.71
C GLY A 234 1.08 3.98 -15.43
N VAL A 235 1.78 2.93 -15.00
CA VAL A 235 1.48 2.17 -13.79
C VAL A 235 1.85 2.97 -12.55
N CYS A 236 3.08 3.50 -12.52
CA CYS A 236 3.67 4.13 -11.33
C CYS A 236 3.03 5.49 -10.99
N ILE A 237 2.79 6.37 -11.98
CA ILE A 237 2.15 7.67 -11.73
C ILE A 237 0.69 7.51 -11.27
N PHE A 238 -0.03 6.51 -11.78
CA PHE A 238 -1.41 6.28 -11.33
C PHE A 238 -1.46 5.64 -9.94
N PHE A 239 -0.45 4.85 -9.55
CA PHE A 239 -0.26 4.44 -8.16
C PHE A 239 0.01 5.65 -7.26
N ALA A 240 0.97 6.52 -7.61
CA ALA A 240 1.29 7.74 -6.87
C ALA A 240 0.08 8.68 -6.75
N PHE A 241 -0.70 8.84 -7.83
CA PHE A 241 -1.94 9.62 -7.79
C PHE A 241 -2.97 9.03 -6.81
N GLY A 242 -3.08 7.69 -6.75
CA GLY A 242 -3.83 7.01 -5.71
C GLY A 242 -3.30 7.33 -4.31
N PHE A 243 -1.99 7.24 -4.10
CA PHE A 243 -1.37 7.56 -2.81
C PHE A 243 -1.53 9.05 -2.43
N MET A 244 -1.50 9.99 -3.38
CA MET A 244 -1.78 11.42 -3.16
C MET A 244 -3.24 11.69 -2.77
N LEU A 245 -4.20 10.92 -3.28
CA LEU A 245 -5.62 11.03 -2.91
C LEU A 245 -5.90 10.56 -1.48
N LEU A 246 -5.10 9.63 -0.95
CA LEU A 246 -5.29 9.08 0.41
C LEU A 246 -5.23 10.14 1.53
N PRO A 247 -4.14 10.91 1.72
CA PRO A 247 -4.06 11.91 2.78
C PRO A 247 -5.07 13.04 2.56
N LEU A 248 -5.39 13.38 1.31
CA LEU A 248 -6.43 14.36 0.98
C LEU A 248 -7.80 13.90 1.47
N LEU A 249 -8.17 12.64 1.23
CA LEU A 249 -9.43 12.06 1.73
C LEU A 249 -9.42 11.92 3.26
N ALA A 250 -8.30 11.50 3.85
CA ALA A 250 -8.15 11.34 5.29
C ALA A 250 -8.18 12.67 6.07
N TYR A 251 -7.78 13.78 5.44
CA TYR A 251 -7.89 15.12 6.01
C TYR A 251 -9.35 15.57 6.14
N PHE A 252 -10.18 15.32 5.12
CA PHE A 252 -11.61 15.63 5.17
C PHE A 252 -12.44 14.61 5.96
N ILE A 253 -12.04 13.34 5.96
CA ILE A 253 -12.77 12.22 6.55
C ILE A 253 -11.90 11.58 7.64
N ARG A 254 -12.06 12.07 8.88
CA ARG A 254 -11.28 11.68 10.06
C ARG A 254 -11.85 10.47 10.82
N ASP A 255 -12.90 9.85 10.29
CA ASP A 255 -13.50 8.61 10.79
C ASP A 255 -13.07 7.41 9.92
N TRP A 256 -12.39 6.43 10.51
CA TRP A 256 -11.80 5.30 9.77
C TRP A 256 -12.82 4.49 8.95
N ARG A 257 -14.03 4.28 9.48
CA ARG A 257 -15.12 3.55 8.78
C ARG A 257 -15.58 4.29 7.52
N MET A 258 -15.74 5.61 7.61
CA MET A 258 -16.17 6.46 6.50
C MET A 258 -15.04 6.67 5.48
N LEU A 259 -13.79 6.76 5.96
CA LEU A 259 -12.61 6.80 5.10
C LEU A 259 -12.51 5.51 4.28
N LEU A 260 -12.55 4.34 4.92
CA LEU A 260 -12.51 3.05 4.24
C LEU A 260 -13.65 2.86 3.24
N LEU A 261 -14.88 3.27 3.58
CA LEU A 261 -16.00 3.27 2.65
C LEU A 261 -15.74 4.15 1.42
N SER A 262 -15.20 5.35 1.63
CA SER A 262 -14.87 6.30 0.57
C SER A 262 -13.74 5.81 -0.34
N LEU A 263 -12.74 5.14 0.21
CA LEU A 263 -11.68 4.46 -0.55
C LEU A 263 -12.22 3.26 -1.34
N THR A 264 -13.21 2.56 -0.82
CA THR A 264 -13.76 1.37 -1.50
C THR A 264 -14.68 1.75 -2.68
N LEU A 265 -15.32 2.93 -2.64
CA LEU A 265 -16.26 3.38 -3.67
C LEU A 265 -15.65 3.46 -5.10
N PRO A 266 -14.45 4.03 -5.33
CA PRO A 266 -13.77 3.93 -6.63
C PRO A 266 -13.58 2.50 -7.13
N GLY A 267 -13.32 1.53 -6.23
CA GLY A 267 -13.18 0.12 -6.60
C GLY A 267 -14.45 -0.46 -7.24
N VAL A 268 -15.63 -0.07 -6.73
CA VAL A 268 -16.92 -0.40 -7.36
C VAL A 268 -17.04 0.22 -8.75
N LEU A 269 -16.60 1.46 -8.92
CA LEU A 269 -16.66 2.15 -10.22
C LEU A 269 -15.77 1.49 -11.27
N CYS A 270 -14.58 1.00 -10.92
CA CYS A 270 -13.73 0.34 -11.92
C CYS A 270 -14.19 -1.08 -12.31
N ALA A 271 -15.25 -1.64 -11.71
CA ALA A 271 -15.96 -2.79 -12.28
C ALA A 271 -16.48 -2.49 -13.70
N ALA A 272 -16.83 -1.23 -14.00
CA ALA A 272 -17.23 -0.80 -15.33
C ALA A 272 -16.13 -0.95 -16.40
N LEU A 273 -14.85 -1.04 -15.99
CA LEU A 273 -13.75 -1.28 -16.93
C LEU A 273 -13.84 -2.67 -17.60
N TRP A 274 -14.61 -3.62 -17.06
CA TRP A 274 -14.78 -4.97 -17.61
C TRP A 274 -15.26 -4.95 -19.08
N TRP A 275 -16.13 -4.02 -19.45
CA TRP A 275 -16.66 -3.94 -20.81
C TRP A 275 -15.68 -3.33 -21.83
N PHE A 276 -14.71 -2.54 -21.35
CA PHE A 276 -13.76 -1.82 -22.20
C PHE A 276 -12.43 -2.55 -22.35
N ILE A 277 -11.91 -3.17 -21.29
CA ILE A 277 -10.63 -3.88 -21.29
C ILE A 277 -10.78 -5.24 -22.00
N PRO A 278 -10.03 -5.51 -23.08
CA PRO A 278 -10.01 -6.81 -23.75
C PRO A 278 -9.12 -7.81 -23.00
N GLU A 279 -9.25 -9.09 -23.33
CA GLU A 279 -8.29 -10.12 -22.90
C GLU A 279 -7.00 -10.03 -23.72
N SER A 280 -5.89 -10.54 -23.19
CA SER A 280 -4.60 -10.57 -23.89
C SER A 280 -4.63 -11.45 -25.15
N PRO A 281 -4.35 -10.89 -26.35
CA PRO A 281 -4.27 -11.70 -27.57
C PRO A 281 -3.08 -12.67 -27.53
N ARG A 282 -1.95 -12.29 -26.90
CA ARG A 282 -0.80 -13.18 -26.69
C ARG A 282 -1.18 -14.41 -25.88
N TRP A 283 -1.94 -14.21 -24.80
CA TRP A 283 -2.44 -15.32 -23.98
C TRP A 283 -3.41 -16.21 -24.77
N LEU A 284 -4.38 -15.62 -25.49
CA LEU A 284 -5.33 -16.39 -26.31
C LEU A 284 -4.64 -17.26 -27.37
N ILE A 285 -3.64 -16.72 -28.07
CA ILE A 285 -2.78 -17.46 -29.02
C ILE A 285 -2.06 -18.62 -28.30
N SER A 286 -1.51 -18.38 -27.11
CA SER A 286 -0.84 -19.44 -26.32
C SER A 286 -1.77 -20.57 -25.88
N GLN A 287 -3.07 -20.28 -25.74
CA GLN A 287 -4.12 -21.27 -25.41
C GLN A 287 -4.78 -21.89 -26.66
N GLY A 288 -4.32 -21.55 -27.88
CA GLY A 288 -4.91 -22.03 -29.13
C GLY A 288 -6.25 -21.39 -29.50
N ARG A 289 -6.67 -20.31 -28.82
CA ARG A 289 -7.94 -19.58 -29.05
C ARG A 289 -7.77 -18.49 -30.09
N PHE A 290 -7.36 -18.89 -31.30
CA PHE A 290 -6.94 -17.98 -32.36
C PHE A 290 -8.07 -17.07 -32.89
N GLU A 291 -9.30 -17.61 -33.04
CA GLU A 291 -10.45 -16.83 -33.50
C GLU A 291 -10.75 -15.63 -32.57
N GLU A 292 -10.69 -15.83 -31.26
CA GLU A 292 -10.91 -14.78 -30.28
C GLU A 292 -9.78 -13.72 -30.30
N ALA A 293 -8.53 -14.17 -30.43
CA ALA A 293 -7.39 -13.26 -30.60
C ALA A 293 -7.55 -12.40 -31.86
N GLU A 294 -7.99 -13.01 -32.96
CA GLU A 294 -8.24 -12.33 -34.23
C GLU A 294 -9.40 -11.32 -34.13
N VAL A 295 -10.50 -11.66 -33.45
CA VAL A 295 -11.61 -10.72 -33.19
C VAL A 295 -11.12 -9.49 -32.40
N ILE A 296 -10.27 -9.67 -31.40
CA ILE A 296 -9.69 -8.54 -30.63
C ILE A 296 -8.77 -7.70 -31.51
N ILE A 297 -7.89 -8.32 -32.31
CA ILE A 297 -6.97 -7.64 -33.23
C ILE A 297 -7.74 -6.86 -34.31
N ARG A 298 -8.76 -7.46 -34.94
CA ARG A 298 -9.63 -6.77 -35.92
C ARG A 298 -10.42 -5.64 -35.28
N LYS A 299 -10.88 -5.78 -34.02
CA LYS A 299 -11.51 -4.69 -33.26
C LYS A 299 -10.53 -3.54 -32.99
N ALA A 300 -9.28 -3.84 -32.62
CA ALA A 300 -8.24 -2.84 -32.44
C ALA A 300 -7.94 -2.09 -33.75
N ALA A 301 -7.78 -2.81 -34.87
CA ALA A 301 -7.57 -2.24 -36.19
C ALA A 301 -8.72 -1.29 -36.60
N LYS A 302 -9.98 -1.72 -36.40
CA LYS A 302 -11.17 -0.91 -36.67
C LYS A 302 -11.22 0.37 -35.84
N ILE A 303 -10.85 0.31 -34.55
CA ILE A 303 -10.79 1.49 -33.67
C ILE A 303 -9.66 2.43 -34.10
N ASN A 304 -8.54 1.89 -34.58
CA ASN A 304 -7.41 2.67 -35.10
C ASN A 304 -7.63 3.21 -36.53
N GLY A 305 -8.73 2.85 -37.20
CA GLY A 305 -9.00 3.24 -38.59
C GLY A 305 -8.11 2.55 -39.64
N ILE A 306 -7.49 1.42 -39.28
CA ILE A 306 -6.54 0.68 -40.12
C ILE A 306 -7.25 -0.53 -40.75
N VAL A 307 -7.03 -0.75 -42.04
CA VAL A 307 -7.50 -1.95 -42.74
C VAL A 307 -6.67 -3.15 -42.28
N ALA A 308 -7.30 -4.07 -41.55
CA ALA A 308 -6.66 -5.31 -41.13
C ALA A 308 -6.44 -6.24 -42.34
N PRO A 309 -5.33 -7.02 -42.37
CA PRO A 309 -5.12 -8.07 -43.37
C PRO A 309 -6.30 -9.06 -43.46
N SER A 310 -6.45 -9.69 -44.63
CA SER A 310 -7.47 -10.73 -44.85
C SER A 310 -7.20 -11.97 -44.00
N THR A 311 -5.94 -12.41 -43.93
CA THR A 311 -5.45 -13.44 -43.01
C THR A 311 -4.47 -12.79 -42.03
N ILE A 312 -4.73 -12.93 -40.72
CA ILE A 312 -3.85 -12.42 -39.65
C ILE A 312 -2.97 -13.56 -39.11
N PHE A 313 -3.53 -14.77 -39.00
CA PHE A 313 -2.80 -15.99 -38.69
C PHE A 313 -3.00 -16.99 -39.82
N ASP A 314 -1.92 -17.50 -40.39
CA ASP A 314 -2.00 -18.52 -41.45
C ASP A 314 -2.24 -19.91 -40.83
N PRO A 315 -3.16 -20.75 -41.36
CA PRO A 315 -3.53 -22.04 -40.75
C PRO A 315 -2.35 -22.99 -40.49
N SER A 316 -1.28 -22.91 -41.27
CA SER A 316 -0.04 -23.66 -41.07
C SER A 316 0.73 -23.22 -39.81
N GLU A 317 0.80 -21.91 -39.52
CA GLU A 317 1.43 -21.42 -38.29
C GLU A 317 0.63 -21.83 -37.04
N LEU A 318 -0.71 -21.91 -37.15
CA LEU A 318 -1.58 -22.44 -36.09
C LEU A 318 -1.29 -23.93 -35.80
N GLN A 319 -0.95 -24.70 -36.85
CA GLN A 319 -0.64 -26.12 -36.73
C GLN A 319 0.74 -26.37 -36.07
N ASP A 320 1.74 -25.52 -36.37
CA ASP A 320 3.04 -25.53 -35.69
C ASP A 320 2.93 -25.13 -34.21
N LEU A 321 2.09 -24.14 -33.88
CA LEU A 321 1.80 -23.73 -32.50
C LEU A 321 1.08 -24.83 -31.71
N SER A 322 0.14 -25.53 -32.32
CA SER A 322 -0.62 -26.61 -31.65
C SER A 322 0.18 -27.92 -31.48
N SER A 323 1.11 -28.20 -32.39
CA SER A 323 2.04 -29.34 -32.29
C SER A 323 3.17 -29.08 -31.28
N THR A 324 3.60 -27.83 -31.15
CA THR A 324 4.47 -27.36 -30.05
C THR A 324 3.67 -27.16 -28.76
N LYS A 325 2.87 -28.18 -28.37
CA LYS A 325 2.13 -28.18 -27.11
C LYS A 325 3.12 -28.04 -25.96
N GLN A 326 3.03 -26.91 -25.26
CA GLN A 326 4.07 -26.38 -24.39
C GLN A 326 4.60 -27.42 -23.39
N GLN A 327 5.93 -27.47 -23.22
CA GLN A 327 6.48 -28.02 -21.99
C GLN A 327 5.91 -27.19 -20.84
N SER A 328 5.16 -27.82 -19.94
CA SER A 328 4.64 -27.19 -18.74
C SER A 328 5.81 -26.89 -17.79
N HIS A 329 6.45 -25.74 -18.01
CA HIS A 329 7.58 -25.31 -17.19
C HIS A 329 7.13 -25.11 -15.75
N HIS A 330 7.74 -25.86 -14.84
CA HIS A 330 7.41 -25.75 -13.42
C HIS A 330 8.22 -24.61 -12.80
N ILE A 331 7.80 -24.08 -11.65
CA ILE A 331 8.57 -23.04 -10.92
C ILE A 331 10.02 -23.51 -10.64
N LEU A 332 10.24 -24.82 -10.52
CA LEU A 332 11.55 -25.43 -10.32
C LEU A 332 12.48 -25.35 -11.55
N ASP A 333 11.95 -25.17 -12.77
CA ASP A 333 12.76 -24.96 -13.97
C ASP A 333 13.53 -23.62 -13.92
N LEU A 334 13.08 -22.64 -13.12
CA LEU A 334 13.83 -21.39 -12.88
C LEU A 334 15.20 -21.64 -12.24
N LEU A 335 15.35 -22.75 -11.50
CA LEU A 335 16.61 -23.14 -10.85
C LEU A 335 17.45 -24.10 -11.72
N ARG A 336 16.91 -24.62 -12.82
CA ARG A 336 17.48 -25.72 -13.62
C ARG A 336 18.74 -25.34 -14.40
N THR A 337 18.82 -24.12 -14.93
CA THR A 337 20.00 -23.65 -15.67
C THR A 337 20.75 -22.58 -14.88
N ARG A 338 22.09 -22.58 -14.97
CA ARG A 338 22.95 -21.64 -14.24
C ARG A 338 22.58 -20.17 -14.51
N ASN A 339 22.24 -19.84 -15.76
CA ASN A 339 21.92 -18.47 -16.17
C ASN A 339 20.57 -18.02 -15.59
N ILE A 340 19.49 -18.80 -15.77
CA ILE A 340 18.17 -18.44 -15.24
C ILE A 340 18.20 -18.39 -13.70
N ARG A 341 18.93 -19.31 -13.06
CA ARG A 341 19.13 -19.32 -11.60
C ARG A 341 19.81 -18.05 -11.10
N ILE A 342 20.88 -17.59 -11.76
CA ILE A 342 21.56 -16.33 -11.39
C ILE A 342 20.62 -15.13 -11.57
N VAL A 343 19.91 -15.04 -12.70
CA VAL A 343 18.94 -13.95 -12.94
C VAL A 343 17.81 -13.95 -11.90
N THR A 344 17.32 -15.14 -11.51
CA THR A 344 16.27 -15.31 -10.51
C THR A 344 16.74 -14.86 -9.12
N ILE A 345 17.92 -15.32 -8.68
CA ILE A 345 18.50 -14.93 -7.39
C ILE A 345 18.76 -13.41 -7.34
N MET A 346 19.32 -12.83 -8.39
CA MET A 346 19.54 -11.38 -8.47
C MET A 346 18.20 -10.62 -8.41
N SER A 347 17.18 -11.08 -9.11
CA SER A 347 15.85 -10.44 -9.09
C SER A 347 15.20 -10.50 -7.70
N ILE A 348 15.32 -11.64 -6.99
CA ILE A 348 14.82 -11.78 -5.61
C ILE A 348 15.52 -10.80 -4.66
N ILE A 349 16.86 -10.73 -4.69
CA ILE A 349 17.64 -9.83 -3.81
C ILE A 349 17.31 -8.36 -4.10
N LEU A 350 17.24 -7.99 -5.38
CA LEU A 350 16.90 -6.62 -5.79
C LEU A 350 15.47 -6.26 -5.38
N TRP A 351 14.49 -7.15 -5.61
CA TRP A 351 13.11 -6.90 -5.23
C TRP A 351 12.92 -6.79 -3.72
N MET A 352 13.58 -7.65 -2.94
CA MET A 352 13.58 -7.57 -1.48
C MET A 352 14.18 -6.24 -0.98
N THR A 353 15.34 -5.85 -1.51
CA THR A 353 16.02 -4.60 -1.14
C THR A 353 15.14 -3.37 -1.43
N ILE A 354 14.55 -3.33 -2.63
CA ILE A 354 13.65 -2.22 -3.05
C ILE A 354 12.38 -2.22 -2.19
N SER A 355 11.77 -3.37 -1.93
CA SER A 355 10.54 -3.47 -1.13
C SER A 355 10.75 -3.01 0.31
N VAL A 356 11.84 -3.42 0.95
CA VAL A 356 12.18 -3.00 2.32
C VAL A 356 12.44 -1.50 2.38
N GLY A 357 13.22 -0.95 1.45
CA GLY A 357 13.49 0.50 1.41
C GLY A 357 12.23 1.34 1.15
N TYR A 358 11.40 0.92 0.19
CA TYR A 358 10.17 1.62 -0.17
C TYR A 358 9.13 1.56 0.95
N PHE A 359 8.71 0.37 1.39
CA PHE A 359 7.67 0.27 2.43
C PHE A 359 8.17 0.75 3.80
N GLY A 360 9.46 0.58 4.12
CA GLY A 360 10.04 1.13 5.35
C GLY A 360 9.89 2.65 5.43
N LEU A 361 10.30 3.38 4.39
CA LEU A 361 10.17 4.83 4.34
C LEU A 361 8.72 5.31 4.22
N SER A 362 7.92 4.67 3.37
CA SER A 362 6.54 5.12 3.11
C SER A 362 5.60 4.86 4.30
N LEU A 363 5.84 3.82 5.10
CA LEU A 363 5.07 3.55 6.32
C LEU A 363 5.57 4.35 7.54
N ASP A 364 6.83 4.77 7.56
CA ASP A 364 7.42 5.62 8.62
C ASP A 364 7.23 7.13 8.36
N THR A 365 6.83 7.52 7.14
CA THR A 365 6.46 8.90 6.77
C THR A 365 5.53 9.64 7.77
N PRO A 366 4.54 8.99 8.44
CA PRO A 366 3.70 9.64 9.45
C PRO A 366 4.44 10.02 10.74
N ASN A 367 5.57 9.35 11.02
CA ASN A 367 6.38 9.59 12.21
C ASN A 367 7.34 10.77 12.03
N LEU A 368 7.47 11.30 10.82
CA LEU A 368 8.21 12.54 10.55
C LEU A 368 7.57 13.71 11.27
N HIS A 369 8.40 14.62 11.80
CA HIS A 369 7.93 15.81 12.51
C HIS A 369 7.07 16.70 11.58
N GLY A 370 5.91 17.15 12.06
CA GLY A 370 5.00 18.01 11.32
C GLY A 370 3.56 17.48 11.28
N ASP A 371 2.84 17.83 10.21
CA ASP A 371 1.47 17.38 9.98
C ASP A 371 1.48 16.09 9.14
N ILE A 372 0.87 15.02 9.66
CA ILE A 372 0.85 13.70 9.01
C ILE A 372 0.22 13.71 7.61
N TYR A 373 -0.78 14.54 7.36
CA TYR A 373 -1.44 14.63 6.06
C TYR A 373 -0.51 15.29 5.04
N VAL A 374 0.18 16.37 5.47
CA VAL A 374 1.17 17.07 4.64
C VAL A 374 2.38 16.17 4.37
N ASN A 375 2.89 15.47 5.38
CA ASN A 375 4.06 14.60 5.25
C ASN A 375 3.78 13.43 4.28
N CYS A 376 2.65 12.73 4.43
CA CYS A 376 2.23 11.69 3.49
C CYS A 376 1.95 12.23 2.07
N PHE A 377 1.33 13.41 1.95
CA PHE A 377 1.06 14.02 0.65
C PHE A 377 2.36 14.42 -0.07
N LEU A 378 3.32 15.02 0.63
CA LEU A 378 4.62 15.38 0.06
C LEU A 378 5.41 14.15 -0.37
N SER A 379 5.40 13.06 0.42
CA SER A 379 6.01 11.78 0.06
C SER A 379 5.45 11.25 -1.27
N ALA A 380 4.12 11.20 -1.40
CA ALA A 380 3.44 10.77 -2.64
C ALA A 380 3.69 11.73 -3.82
N VAL A 381 3.82 13.04 -3.58
CA VAL A 381 4.16 14.03 -4.63
C VAL A 381 5.58 13.83 -5.16
N VAL A 382 6.55 13.46 -4.32
CA VAL A 382 7.95 13.24 -4.71
C VAL A 382 8.11 12.01 -5.61
N GLU A 383 7.22 11.02 -5.54
CA GLU A 383 7.21 9.87 -6.46
C GLU A 383 7.01 10.28 -7.93
N VAL A 384 6.15 11.27 -8.21
CA VAL A 384 5.82 11.69 -9.59
C VAL A 384 7.04 12.18 -10.38
N PRO A 385 7.83 13.17 -9.92
CA PRO A 385 9.06 13.58 -10.61
C PRO A 385 10.13 12.48 -10.58
N ALA A 386 10.18 11.64 -9.54
CA ALA A 386 11.10 10.50 -9.49
C ALA A 386 10.80 9.47 -10.60
N TYR A 387 9.53 9.16 -10.88
CA TYR A 387 9.14 8.28 -11.98
C TYR A 387 9.41 8.90 -13.36
N VAL A 388 9.18 10.21 -13.54
CA VAL A 388 9.57 10.93 -14.77
C VAL A 388 11.07 10.87 -14.99
N LEU A 389 11.88 11.12 -13.95
CA LEU A 389 13.34 11.01 -14.02
C LEU A 389 13.79 9.57 -14.29
N ALA A 390 13.19 8.57 -13.65
CA ALA A 390 13.49 7.16 -13.88
C ALA A 390 13.18 6.74 -15.33
N TRP A 391 12.06 7.18 -15.89
CA TRP A 391 11.72 6.95 -17.29
C TRP A 391 12.73 7.58 -18.26
N LEU A 392 13.14 8.84 -18.04
CA LEU A 392 14.18 9.48 -18.84
C LEU A 392 15.52 8.73 -18.73
N LEU A 393 15.96 8.39 -17.52
CA LEU A 393 17.19 7.62 -17.30
C LEU A 393 17.14 6.23 -17.96
N LEU A 394 15.98 5.59 -18.04
CA LEU A 394 15.81 4.30 -18.72
C LEU A 394 15.80 4.39 -20.25
N GLN A 395 15.66 5.58 -20.83
CA GLN A 395 15.84 5.80 -22.28
C GLN A 395 17.31 6.03 -22.65
N TYR A 396 18.03 6.84 -21.87
CA TYR A 396 19.39 7.27 -22.20
C TYR A 396 20.51 6.42 -21.57
N VAL A 397 20.26 5.76 -20.44
CA VAL A 397 21.27 5.04 -19.66
C VAL A 397 20.93 3.54 -19.59
N PRO A 398 21.91 2.63 -19.78
CA PRO A 398 21.65 1.19 -19.66
C PRO A 398 21.16 0.81 -18.26
N ARG A 399 20.06 0.05 -18.19
CA ARG A 399 19.31 -0.30 -16.97
C ARG A 399 20.18 -0.71 -15.77
N ARG A 400 21.28 -1.45 -16.02
CA ARG A 400 22.24 -1.88 -14.99
C ARG A 400 22.86 -0.70 -14.23
N TYR A 401 23.26 0.36 -14.93
CA TYR A 401 23.88 1.53 -14.30
C TYR A 401 22.83 2.38 -13.60
N SER A 402 21.68 2.64 -14.23
CA SER A 402 20.58 3.40 -13.62
C SER A 402 20.14 2.79 -12.28
N LEU A 403 19.98 1.47 -12.23
CA LEU A 403 19.59 0.76 -11.02
C LEU A 403 20.71 0.70 -9.96
N ALA A 404 21.96 0.49 -10.36
CA ALA A 404 23.10 0.50 -9.43
C ALA A 404 23.32 1.89 -8.80
N THR A 405 23.27 2.96 -9.59
CA THR A 405 23.40 4.34 -9.11
C THR A 405 22.23 4.73 -8.20
N ALA A 406 20.99 4.36 -8.54
CA ALA A 406 19.83 4.65 -7.70
C ALA A 406 19.92 3.95 -6.33
N LEU A 407 20.29 2.67 -6.30
CA LEU A 407 20.47 1.91 -5.04
C LEU A 407 21.63 2.46 -4.20
N PHE A 408 22.76 2.79 -4.84
CA PHE A 408 23.91 3.36 -4.13
C PHE A 408 23.60 4.75 -3.56
N LEU A 409 22.90 5.61 -4.32
CA LEU A 409 22.48 6.93 -3.87
C LEU A 409 21.48 6.83 -2.72
N GLY A 410 20.44 6.00 -2.85
CA GLY A 410 19.44 5.79 -1.80
C GLY A 410 20.05 5.25 -0.52
N GLY A 411 20.91 4.22 -0.62
CA GLY A 411 21.65 3.69 0.53
C GLY A 411 22.58 4.71 1.17
N SER A 412 23.26 5.55 0.38
CA SER A 412 24.11 6.63 0.90
C SER A 412 23.30 7.67 1.66
N VAL A 413 22.16 8.12 1.11
CA VAL A 413 21.27 9.09 1.77
C VAL A 413 20.77 8.55 3.11
N LEU A 414 20.34 7.28 3.17
CA LEU A 414 19.90 6.65 4.43
C LEU A 414 21.01 6.62 5.50
N LEU A 415 22.27 6.42 5.12
CA LEU A 415 23.40 6.52 6.05
C LEU A 415 23.67 7.97 6.49
N PHE A 416 23.49 8.95 5.61
CA PHE A 416 23.63 10.37 5.97
C PHE A 416 22.54 10.87 6.93
N VAL A 417 21.33 10.29 6.91
CA VAL A 417 20.27 10.64 7.88
C VAL A 417 20.72 10.38 9.33
N GLN A 418 21.49 9.31 9.57
CA GLN A 418 22.04 8.99 10.91
C GLN A 418 23.09 9.99 11.41
N LEU A 419 23.62 10.86 10.54
CA LEU A 419 24.59 11.89 10.89
C LEU A 419 23.93 13.25 11.19
N VAL A 420 22.61 13.38 11.01
CA VAL A 420 21.86 14.58 11.37
C VAL A 420 21.65 14.58 12.89
N PRO A 421 22.14 15.59 13.64
CA PRO A 421 21.97 15.61 15.08
C PRO A 421 20.49 15.80 15.45
N PRO A 422 19.97 15.07 16.45
CA PRO A 422 18.59 15.25 16.93
C PRO A 422 18.47 16.64 17.58
N GLY A 423 17.92 17.60 16.83
CA GLY A 423 17.65 18.95 17.35
C GLY A 423 17.53 20.06 16.30
N GLU A 424 18.25 20.01 15.18
CA GLU A 424 18.32 21.15 14.24
C GLU A 424 17.48 21.01 12.96
N TRP A 425 17.23 19.78 12.51
CA TRP A 425 16.33 19.48 11.38
C TRP A 425 15.48 18.26 11.72
N GLY A 426 14.16 18.34 11.49
CA GLY A 426 13.14 17.42 12.05
C GLY A 426 13.08 16.00 11.47
N ALA A 427 14.23 15.35 11.30
CA ALA A 427 14.38 13.96 10.88
C ALA A 427 14.81 13.07 12.06
N SER A 428 14.04 13.10 13.15
CA SER A 428 14.07 12.04 14.15
C SER A 428 13.35 10.81 13.57
N VAL A 429 14.10 9.73 13.27
CA VAL A 429 13.51 8.39 13.26
C VAL A 429 13.17 8.07 14.71
N PRO A 430 11.90 7.88 15.10
CA PRO A 430 11.61 7.54 16.47
C PRO A 430 12.04 6.10 16.74
N GLU A 431 13.04 5.93 17.61
CA GLU A 431 13.03 4.74 18.46
C GLU A 431 11.67 4.71 19.20
N GLN A 432 11.12 3.51 19.38
CA GLN A 432 9.70 3.28 19.67
C GLN A 432 9.14 4.18 20.80
N GLY A 433 8.43 5.23 20.39
CA GLY A 433 7.65 6.09 21.28
C GLY A 433 8.05 7.57 21.26
N GLU A 434 7.81 8.28 20.16
CA GLU A 434 7.95 9.74 20.15
C GLU A 434 6.88 10.42 19.27
N VAL A 435 5.93 11.08 19.94
CA VAL A 435 4.90 11.96 19.36
C VAL A 435 4.91 13.29 20.13
N GLN A 436 5.33 14.37 19.46
CA GLN A 436 5.26 15.81 19.85
C GLN A 436 5.57 16.59 18.54
N ARG A 437 4.95 17.70 18.08
CA ARG A 437 4.36 18.91 18.70
C ARG A 437 3.78 19.82 17.56
N LYS A 438 3.05 20.94 17.71
CA LYS A 438 2.40 21.67 18.82
C LYS A 438 1.38 22.70 18.26
N ARG A 439 0.21 22.88 18.90
CA ARG A 439 -0.48 24.18 19.15
C ARG A 439 -1.33 23.96 20.41
N THR A 440 -1.29 24.77 21.46
CA THR A 440 -1.02 26.23 21.52
C THR A 440 0.11 26.55 22.48
#